data_AF-A0AAX4PC22-F1
#
_entry.id   AF-A0AAX4PC22-F1
#
_cell.length_a   1.000
_cell.length_b   1.000
_cell.length_c   1.000
_cell.angle_alpha   90.00
_cell.angle_beta   90.00
_cell.angle_gamma   90.00
#
_symmetry.space_group_name_H-M   'P 1'
#
loop_
_entity.id
_entity.type
_entity.pdbx_description
1 polymer ?
#
loop_
_entity_poly.entity_id
_entity_poly.type
_entity_poly.pdbx_seq_one_letter_code
_entity_poly.pdbx_strand_id
1 'polypeptide(L)'
;MRRSCGICALVLAGILCLCLAGSAEASLMHLDHENFTEYLHENPYILVSFYAPWCGHCKALEPKLENVSKKQNRFKVVKFDADNFYNKKISRDRYGVRSYPRVIAFAEGWDFKYQGPREEDKILEFLEKLGQDTVIELANDYAVNTFPPTETKDRVHNSFLFFGQVGEEYKSLLRAARERKDSTWFAKLESPGEEVKRRFGVERLPAVVATFQGEHYSEHIVLDLAAEAEAGDGEGEGGTDALVRDFVESNLSPPFQLVSPKAFGALRERKHPVLMVVTDNIRQEKVLKSFTKAIATLIPEYRDRVSFAVINGEEYHSWLYYEFGVRTEESQPTMRYILYQSLEDGGGRMKQFTPQTNNKVSVREDEVRRMLELGLSEEIPWSFTGEMAWVRNLKARGKALSRRGLRWAKDTVSGLLGSKKAEL
;
A
#
# COMPACT_ATOMS: atom_id res chain seq x y z
N MET A 1 43.27 42.02 -79.49
CA MET A 1 43.81 40.93 -80.33
C MET A 1 43.92 39.67 -79.47
N ARG A 2 43.22 38.60 -79.90
CA ARG A 2 43.47 37.15 -79.72
C ARG A 2 43.57 36.59 -78.28
N ARG A 3 42.57 35.79 -77.83
CA ARG A 3 42.40 34.30 -77.94
C ARG A 3 42.82 33.64 -76.60
N SER A 4 42.18 32.68 -75.94
CA SER A 4 41.09 31.70 -76.18
C SER A 4 40.57 31.27 -74.78
N CYS A 5 39.27 31.09 -74.51
CA CYS A 5 38.44 29.90 -74.77
C CYS A 5 39.00 28.57 -74.20
N GLY A 6 38.32 27.96 -73.22
CA GLY A 6 38.67 26.63 -72.69
C GLY A 6 37.90 26.19 -71.44
N ILE A 7 36.80 25.50 -71.66
CA ILE A 7 35.90 24.81 -70.72
C ILE A 7 36.65 23.79 -69.84
N CYS A 8 36.30 23.70 -68.54
CA CYS A 8 36.37 22.43 -67.79
C CYS A 8 35.50 22.50 -66.51
N ALA A 9 34.23 22.12 -66.66
CA ALA A 9 33.49 21.47 -65.59
C ALA A 9 33.99 20.02 -65.50
N LEU A 10 34.24 19.50 -64.29
CA LEU A 10 33.76 18.19 -63.83
C LEU A 10 34.47 17.65 -62.57
N VAL A 11 33.64 16.99 -61.76
CA VAL A 11 33.87 15.95 -60.75
C VAL A 11 34.43 16.38 -59.38
N LEU A 12 33.48 16.58 -58.45
CA LEU A 12 33.61 16.26 -57.02
C LEU A 12 34.10 14.82 -56.87
N ALA A 13 35.37 14.64 -56.51
CA ALA A 13 35.87 13.35 -56.03
C ALA A 13 35.33 13.12 -54.62
N GLY A 14 34.28 12.32 -54.53
CA GLY A 14 33.74 11.82 -53.27
C GLY A 14 34.80 11.02 -52.52
N ILE A 15 35.14 11.49 -51.32
CA ILE A 15 35.85 10.69 -50.34
C ILE A 15 34.85 9.64 -49.86
N LEU A 16 34.92 8.46 -50.47
CA LEU A 16 34.29 7.25 -49.97
C LEU A 16 35.02 6.87 -48.67
N CYS A 17 34.57 7.47 -47.57
CA CYS A 17 34.93 7.00 -46.24
C CYS A 17 34.26 5.63 -46.09
N LEU A 18 35.01 4.57 -46.42
CA LEU A 18 34.67 3.22 -45.98
C LEU A 18 34.76 3.24 -44.46
N CYS A 19 33.64 3.60 -43.81
CA CYS A 19 33.42 3.24 -42.42
C CYS A 19 33.40 1.72 -42.39
N LEU A 20 34.56 1.12 -42.12
CA LEU A 20 34.62 -0.19 -41.49
C LEU A 20 33.85 -0.01 -40.17
N ALA A 21 32.56 -0.36 -40.21
CA ALA A 21 31.80 -0.63 -39.01
C ALA A 21 32.47 -1.85 -38.36
N GLY A 22 33.48 -1.57 -37.54
CA GLY A 22 33.91 -2.51 -36.52
C GLY A 22 32.67 -2.83 -35.72
N SER A 23 32.14 -4.04 -35.91
CA SER A 23 31.26 -4.67 -34.94
C SER A 23 32.00 -4.62 -33.62
N ALA A 24 31.64 -3.68 -32.74
CA ALA A 24 32.07 -3.72 -31.36
C ALA A 24 31.58 -5.07 -30.81
N GLU A 25 32.51 -6.02 -30.63
CA GLU A 25 32.22 -7.23 -29.85
C GLU A 25 31.69 -6.76 -28.51
N ALA A 26 30.46 -7.15 -28.20
CA ALA A 26 29.76 -6.70 -27.01
C ALA A 26 30.33 -7.39 -25.78
N SER A 27 31.53 -7.00 -25.37
CA SER A 27 32.18 -7.52 -24.17
C SER A 27 31.59 -6.83 -22.95
N LEU A 28 31.15 -7.63 -21.97
CA LEU A 28 30.72 -7.12 -20.68
C LEU A 28 31.90 -6.43 -19.97
N MET A 29 31.64 -5.28 -19.35
CA MET A 29 32.64 -4.58 -18.55
C MET A 29 33.14 -5.49 -17.42
N HIS A 30 34.46 -5.53 -17.25
CA HIS A 30 35.13 -6.30 -16.20
C HIS A 30 35.41 -5.41 -15.00
N LEU A 31 34.91 -5.82 -13.83
CA LEU A 31 35.20 -5.18 -12.56
C LEU A 31 36.15 -6.06 -11.74
N ASP A 32 36.91 -5.41 -10.86
CA ASP A 32 37.85 -6.04 -9.94
C ASP A 32 37.87 -5.32 -8.59
N HIS A 33 38.74 -5.76 -7.69
CA HIS A 33 38.83 -5.20 -6.34
C HIS A 33 39.11 -3.69 -6.26
N GLU A 34 39.67 -3.07 -7.31
CA GLU A 34 39.99 -1.64 -7.30
C GLU A 34 38.76 -0.80 -7.63
N ASN A 35 38.01 -1.18 -8.66
CA ASN A 35 36.90 -0.36 -9.18
C ASN A 35 35.50 -0.82 -8.73
N PHE A 36 35.35 -2.04 -8.18
CA PHE A 36 34.03 -2.62 -7.94
C PHE A 36 33.18 -1.79 -6.97
N THR A 37 33.77 -1.32 -5.87
CA THR A 37 33.02 -0.59 -4.84
C THR A 37 32.55 0.78 -5.37
N GLU A 38 33.44 1.54 -5.99
CA GLU A 38 33.11 2.83 -6.60
C GLU A 38 32.05 2.67 -7.70
N TYR A 39 32.19 1.67 -8.56
CA TYR A 39 31.23 1.38 -9.62
C TYR A 39 29.83 1.07 -9.07
N LEU A 40 29.73 0.31 -7.97
CA LEU A 40 28.46 0.07 -7.27
C LEU A 40 27.86 1.35 -6.69
N HIS A 41 28.67 2.29 -6.22
CA HIS A 41 28.19 3.58 -5.69
C HIS A 41 27.67 4.50 -6.80
N GLU A 42 28.33 4.51 -7.96
CA GLU A 42 27.95 5.36 -9.10
C GLU A 42 26.71 4.86 -9.86
N ASN A 43 26.42 3.56 -9.81
CA ASN A 43 25.36 2.96 -10.61
C ASN A 43 24.35 2.23 -9.71
N PRO A 44 23.11 2.74 -9.58
CA PRO A 44 22.12 2.18 -8.67
C PRO A 44 21.54 0.84 -9.12
N TYR A 45 21.73 0.44 -10.40
CA TYR A 45 21.19 -0.78 -11.00
C TYR A 45 22.28 -1.53 -11.78
N ILE A 46 22.81 -2.61 -11.21
CA ILE A 46 23.87 -3.41 -11.83
C ILE A 46 23.54 -4.90 -11.71
N LEU A 47 23.73 -5.69 -12.75
CA LEU A 47 23.79 -7.15 -12.68
C LEU A 47 25.24 -7.60 -12.76
N VAL A 48 25.76 -8.21 -11.70
CA VAL A 48 27.14 -8.71 -11.64
C VAL A 48 27.14 -10.23 -11.79
N SER A 49 27.93 -10.73 -12.74
CA SER A 49 28.28 -12.15 -12.83
C SER A 49 29.64 -12.40 -12.19
N PHE A 50 29.63 -13.03 -11.01
CA PHE A 50 30.84 -13.53 -10.36
C PHE A 50 31.24 -14.86 -11.01
N TYR A 51 32.35 -14.85 -11.74
CA TYR A 51 32.80 -15.95 -12.58
C TYR A 51 34.21 -16.42 -12.23
N ALA A 52 34.62 -17.54 -12.84
CA ALA A 52 36.01 -17.99 -12.87
C ALA A 52 36.40 -18.33 -14.33
N PRO A 53 37.61 -17.98 -14.79
CA PRO A 53 38.00 -18.13 -16.21
C PRO A 53 37.96 -19.56 -16.75
N TRP A 54 38.17 -20.55 -15.88
CA TRP A 54 38.16 -21.98 -16.22
C TRP A 54 36.77 -22.62 -16.12
N CYS A 55 35.75 -21.90 -15.64
CA CYS A 55 34.42 -22.48 -15.39
C CYS A 55 33.59 -22.58 -16.68
N GLY A 56 33.32 -23.81 -17.14
CA GLY A 56 32.49 -24.06 -18.33
C GLY A 56 31.07 -23.50 -18.23
N HIS A 57 30.45 -23.54 -17.04
CA HIS A 57 29.13 -22.94 -16.83
C HIS A 57 29.13 -21.41 -16.93
N CYS A 58 30.25 -20.75 -16.61
CA CYS A 58 30.38 -19.31 -16.78
C CYS A 58 30.47 -18.96 -18.27
N LYS A 59 31.31 -19.68 -19.02
CA LYS A 59 31.45 -19.52 -20.47
C LYS A 59 30.13 -19.71 -21.21
N ALA A 60 29.29 -20.64 -20.77
CA ALA A 60 27.97 -20.86 -21.36
C ALA A 60 26.94 -19.76 -21.02
N LEU A 61 27.12 -19.05 -19.90
CA LEU A 61 26.21 -18.00 -19.44
C LEU A 61 26.59 -16.62 -19.99
N GLU A 62 27.88 -16.37 -20.22
CA GLU A 62 28.40 -15.10 -20.73
C GLU A 62 27.67 -14.56 -21.98
N PRO A 63 27.49 -15.32 -23.09
CA PRO A 63 26.78 -14.79 -24.26
C PRO A 63 25.31 -14.46 -23.99
N LYS A 64 24.68 -15.16 -23.02
CA LYS A 64 23.31 -14.84 -22.60
C LYS A 64 23.26 -13.52 -21.84
N LEU A 65 24.24 -13.27 -20.97
CA LEU A 65 24.35 -12.00 -20.23
C LEU A 65 24.68 -10.82 -21.15
N GLU A 66 25.47 -11.02 -22.20
CA GLU A 66 25.68 -10.02 -23.26
C GLU A 66 24.39 -9.69 -24.01
N ASN A 67 23.52 -10.68 -24.25
CA ASN A 67 22.21 -10.42 -24.84
C ASN A 67 21.26 -9.72 -23.85
N VAL A 68 21.30 -10.09 -22.58
CA VAL A 68 20.57 -9.37 -21.51
C VAL A 68 21.02 -7.92 -21.44
N SER A 69 22.33 -7.64 -21.52
CA SER A 69 22.88 -6.28 -21.46
C SER A 69 22.45 -5.40 -22.63
N LYS A 70 22.12 -5.99 -23.78
CA LYS A 70 21.57 -5.30 -24.95
C LYS A 70 20.07 -5.05 -24.86
N LYS A 71 19.34 -5.91 -24.14
CA LYS A 71 17.87 -5.87 -24.03
C LYS A 71 17.38 -5.05 -22.83
N GLN A 72 18.20 -4.88 -21.80
CA GLN A 72 17.89 -4.13 -20.59
C GLN A 72 18.53 -2.73 -20.62
N ASN A 73 17.73 -1.69 -20.36
CA ASN A 73 18.16 -0.29 -20.33
C ASN A 73 18.48 0.24 -18.91
N ARG A 74 17.83 -0.31 -17.88
CA ARG A 74 17.92 0.13 -16.49
C ARG A 74 19.13 -0.43 -15.76
N PHE A 75 19.44 -1.72 -15.93
CA PHE A 75 20.59 -2.36 -15.28
C PHE A 75 21.82 -2.40 -16.19
N LYS A 76 22.99 -2.03 -15.65
CA LYS A 76 24.29 -2.32 -16.28
C LYS A 76 24.65 -3.78 -16.03
N VAL A 77 25.09 -4.52 -17.04
CA VAL A 77 25.53 -5.91 -16.86
C VAL A 77 27.04 -5.97 -16.92
N VAL A 78 27.65 -6.51 -15.88
CA VAL A 78 29.10 -6.56 -15.70
C VAL A 78 29.55 -7.93 -15.21
N LYS A 79 30.84 -8.22 -15.36
CA LYS A 79 31.47 -9.45 -14.88
C LYS A 79 32.58 -9.15 -13.89
N PHE A 80 32.77 -10.04 -12.93
CA PHE A 80 33.79 -9.93 -11.87
C PHE A 80 34.49 -11.28 -11.71
N ASP A 81 35.80 -11.32 -11.98
CA ASP A 81 36.60 -12.54 -11.78
C ASP A 81 36.76 -12.81 -10.29
N ALA A 82 35.96 -13.74 -9.77
CA ALA A 82 35.94 -14.09 -8.37
C ALA A 82 37.02 -15.12 -7.98
N ASP A 83 37.73 -15.70 -8.95
CA ASP A 83 38.84 -16.62 -8.70
C ASP A 83 40.21 -15.93 -8.63
N ASN A 84 40.30 -14.69 -9.13
CA ASN A 84 41.50 -13.86 -8.93
C ASN A 84 41.80 -13.68 -7.42
N PHE A 85 43.08 -13.83 -7.04
CA PHE A 85 43.53 -13.78 -5.65
C PHE A 85 43.11 -12.49 -4.92
N TYR A 86 43.23 -11.33 -5.56
CA TYR A 86 42.89 -10.04 -4.96
C TYR A 86 41.37 -9.83 -4.84
N ASN A 87 40.60 -10.43 -5.75
CA ASN A 87 39.15 -10.31 -5.81
C ASN A 87 38.42 -11.22 -4.80
N LYS A 88 39.08 -12.29 -4.31
CA LYS A 88 38.50 -13.29 -3.40
C LYS A 88 37.92 -12.70 -2.13
N LYS A 89 38.52 -11.64 -1.57
CA LYS A 89 38.01 -10.98 -0.36
C LYS A 89 36.62 -10.38 -0.60
N ILE A 90 36.40 -9.73 -1.73
CA ILE A 90 35.10 -9.16 -2.08
C ILE A 90 34.10 -10.28 -2.40
N SER A 91 34.45 -11.21 -3.28
CA SER A 91 33.51 -12.25 -3.72
C SER A 91 33.13 -13.22 -2.60
N ARG A 92 34.09 -13.73 -1.83
CA ARG A 92 33.83 -14.75 -0.79
C ARG A 92 33.37 -14.13 0.52
N ASP A 93 34.07 -13.12 1.02
CA ASP A 93 33.84 -12.63 2.39
C ASP A 93 32.65 -11.67 2.44
N ARG A 94 32.51 -10.79 1.43
CA ARG A 94 31.41 -9.82 1.39
C ARG A 94 30.12 -10.40 0.80
N TYR A 95 30.19 -11.10 -0.34
CA TYR A 95 28.99 -11.56 -1.05
C TYR A 95 28.72 -13.08 -0.96
N GLY A 96 29.56 -13.82 -0.24
CA GLY A 96 29.34 -15.25 0.01
C GLY A 96 29.38 -16.11 -1.26
N VAL A 97 30.17 -15.73 -2.26
CA VAL A 97 30.33 -16.50 -3.51
C VAL A 97 31.18 -17.75 -3.22
N ARG A 98 30.54 -18.91 -3.19
CA ARG A 98 31.20 -20.22 -2.95
C ARG A 98 31.22 -21.14 -4.18
N SER A 99 30.50 -20.78 -5.24
CA SER A 99 30.34 -21.58 -6.46
C SER A 99 30.09 -20.68 -7.65
N TYR A 100 30.54 -21.09 -8.84
CA TYR A 100 30.44 -20.30 -10.07
C TYR A 100 29.53 -20.95 -11.14
N PRO A 101 28.85 -20.16 -11.98
CA PRO A 101 28.65 -18.70 -11.84
C PRO A 101 27.71 -18.37 -10.67
N ARG A 102 27.95 -17.22 -10.03
CA ARG A 102 26.99 -16.58 -9.13
C ARG A 102 26.58 -15.24 -9.72
N VAL A 103 25.28 -15.07 -9.95
CA VAL A 103 24.72 -13.82 -10.48
C VAL A 103 24.03 -13.07 -9.35
N ILE A 104 24.36 -11.80 -9.19
CA ILE A 104 23.81 -10.91 -8.17
C ILE A 104 23.40 -9.60 -8.83
N ALA A 105 22.13 -9.23 -8.70
CA ALA A 105 21.67 -7.90 -9.09
C ALA A 105 21.82 -6.94 -7.91
N PHE A 106 22.44 -5.81 -8.12
CA PHE A 106 22.46 -4.68 -7.23
C PHE A 106 21.38 -3.69 -7.68
N ALA A 107 20.42 -3.38 -6.81
CA ALA A 107 19.37 -2.40 -7.08
C ALA A 107 19.15 -1.54 -5.83
N GLU A 108 19.39 -0.24 -5.94
CA GLU A 108 19.16 0.73 -4.86
C GLU A 108 19.93 0.39 -3.56
N GLY A 109 21.19 -0.02 -3.70
CA GLY A 109 22.07 -0.34 -2.58
C GLY A 109 21.84 -1.72 -1.94
N TRP A 110 21.01 -2.57 -2.55
CA TRP A 110 20.74 -3.95 -2.13
C TRP A 110 21.28 -4.97 -3.11
N ASP A 111 21.69 -6.15 -2.61
CA ASP A 111 22.06 -7.29 -3.43
C ASP A 111 20.96 -8.38 -3.49
N PHE A 112 20.59 -8.78 -4.70
CA PHE A 112 19.60 -9.81 -5.00
C PHE A 112 20.29 -10.98 -5.69
N LYS A 113 20.43 -12.09 -4.97
CA LYS A 113 21.02 -13.32 -5.51
C LYS A 113 20.04 -13.97 -6.48
N TYR A 114 20.44 -14.07 -7.74
CA TYR A 114 19.64 -14.78 -8.75
C TYR A 114 19.77 -16.30 -8.55
N GLN A 115 18.63 -16.97 -8.33
CA GLN A 115 18.56 -18.42 -8.13
C GLN A 115 17.73 -19.13 -9.23
N GLY A 116 17.26 -18.39 -10.23
CA GLY A 116 16.42 -18.92 -11.31
C GLY A 116 17.19 -19.62 -12.43
N PRO A 117 16.48 -20.10 -13.47
CA PRO A 117 17.07 -20.72 -14.65
C PRO A 117 18.06 -19.80 -15.37
N ARG A 118 19.15 -20.36 -15.93
CA ARG A 118 20.18 -19.60 -16.63
C ARG A 118 19.80 -19.32 -18.09
N GLU A 119 18.59 -18.81 -18.28
CA GLU A 119 17.97 -18.48 -19.57
C GLU A 119 17.77 -16.96 -19.65
N GLU A 120 17.89 -16.40 -20.86
CA GLU A 120 17.88 -14.94 -21.07
C GLU A 120 16.57 -14.30 -20.60
N ASP A 121 15.44 -14.91 -20.96
CA ASP A 121 14.09 -14.47 -20.61
C ASP A 121 13.89 -14.46 -19.08
N LYS A 122 14.37 -15.48 -18.37
CA LYS A 122 14.24 -15.56 -16.91
C LYS A 122 15.09 -14.53 -16.17
N ILE A 123 16.27 -14.22 -16.71
CA ILE A 123 17.11 -13.14 -16.18
C ILE A 123 16.44 -11.78 -16.46
N LEU A 124 15.88 -11.56 -17.65
CA LEU A 124 15.15 -10.33 -17.98
C LEU A 124 13.91 -10.15 -17.09
N GLU A 125 13.07 -11.16 -16.94
CA GLU A 125 11.91 -11.13 -16.04
C GLU A 125 12.31 -10.77 -14.59
N PHE A 126 13.44 -11.31 -14.13
CA PHE A 126 13.99 -10.98 -12.80
C PHE A 126 14.43 -9.52 -12.71
N LEU A 127 15.15 -9.00 -13.70
CA LEU A 127 15.57 -7.61 -13.74
C LEU A 127 14.40 -6.64 -13.91
N GLU A 128 13.38 -7.00 -14.70
CA GLU A 128 12.15 -6.20 -14.84
C GLU A 128 11.42 -6.09 -13.50
N LYS A 129 11.28 -7.19 -12.76
CA LYS A 129 10.68 -7.18 -11.42
C LYS A 129 11.46 -6.32 -10.44
N LEU A 130 12.80 -6.36 -10.48
CA LEU A 130 13.65 -5.52 -9.63
C LEU A 130 13.67 -4.06 -10.08
N GLY A 131 13.43 -3.81 -11.37
CA GLY A 131 13.37 -2.49 -11.99
C GLY A 131 11.97 -1.89 -12.00
N GLN A 132 10.99 -2.46 -11.31
CA GLN A 132 9.74 -1.78 -11.01
C GLN A 132 9.95 -0.89 -9.79
N ASP A 133 9.64 0.40 -9.93
CA ASP A 133 9.68 1.37 -8.84
C ASP A 133 8.66 0.95 -7.78
N THR A 134 9.13 0.20 -6.80
CA THR A 134 8.28 -0.28 -5.71
C THR A 134 7.99 0.84 -4.71
N VAL A 135 8.92 1.80 -4.65
CA VAL A 135 8.79 3.04 -3.90
C VAL A 135 8.92 4.20 -4.89
N ILE A 136 7.88 5.02 -5.00
CA ILE A 136 7.85 6.17 -5.90
C ILE A 136 8.67 7.32 -5.31
N GLU A 137 9.59 7.89 -6.08
CA GLU A 137 10.34 9.06 -5.64
C GLU A 137 9.53 10.35 -5.84
N LEU A 138 9.30 11.08 -4.75
CA LEU A 138 8.61 12.37 -4.74
C LEU A 138 9.64 13.48 -4.88
N ALA A 139 9.53 14.27 -5.95
CA ALA A 139 10.49 15.32 -6.26
C ALA A 139 10.48 16.50 -5.27
N ASN A 140 9.36 16.74 -4.58
CA ASN A 140 9.19 17.87 -3.66
C ASN A 140 7.95 17.69 -2.76
N ASP A 141 7.79 18.62 -1.82
CA ASP A 141 6.67 18.70 -0.89
C ASP A 141 5.29 18.71 -1.56
N TYR A 142 5.16 19.31 -2.75
CA TYR A 142 3.89 19.36 -3.47
C TYR A 142 3.43 17.97 -3.90
N ALA A 143 4.37 17.12 -4.35
CA ALA A 143 4.05 15.75 -4.76
C ALA A 143 3.48 14.89 -3.61
N VAL A 144 3.79 15.24 -2.36
CA VAL A 144 3.21 14.57 -1.18
C VAL A 144 1.69 14.81 -1.07
N ASN A 145 1.20 15.96 -1.55
CA ASN A 145 -0.22 16.32 -1.48
C ASN A 145 -1.08 15.57 -2.50
N THR A 146 -0.45 15.07 -3.56
CA THR A 146 -1.12 14.37 -4.67
C THR A 146 -0.91 12.86 -4.61
N PHE A 147 -0.34 12.36 -3.51
CA PHE A 147 -0.01 10.96 -3.32
C PHE A 147 -0.93 10.32 -2.25
N PRO A 148 -1.45 9.09 -2.48
CA PRO A 148 -1.24 8.23 -3.65
C PRO A 148 -2.01 8.73 -4.90
N PRO A 149 -1.55 8.41 -6.12
CA PRO A 149 -2.21 8.81 -7.36
C PRO A 149 -3.47 7.94 -7.58
N THR A 150 -4.57 8.27 -6.90
CA THR A 150 -5.81 7.46 -6.95
C THR A 150 -6.99 8.24 -7.54
N GLU A 151 -7.66 7.64 -8.53
CA GLU A 151 -8.81 8.23 -9.23
C GLU A 151 -10.14 8.11 -8.46
N THR A 152 -10.24 7.18 -7.50
CA THR A 152 -11.49 6.87 -6.78
C THR A 152 -11.48 7.49 -5.38
N LYS A 153 -12.36 8.46 -5.13
CA LYS A 153 -12.45 9.16 -3.82
C LYS A 153 -13.29 8.40 -2.78
N ASP A 154 -14.10 7.44 -3.24
CA ASP A 154 -15.11 6.71 -2.45
C ASP A 154 -14.50 5.72 -1.44
N ARG A 155 -13.20 5.46 -1.49
CA ARG A 155 -12.50 4.52 -0.58
C ARG A 155 -11.32 5.21 0.07
N VAL A 156 -11.05 4.82 1.31
CA VAL A 156 -9.82 5.20 2.00
C VAL A 156 -8.66 4.39 1.43
N HIS A 157 -7.67 5.08 0.86
CA HIS A 157 -6.43 4.51 0.37
C HIS A 157 -5.37 4.61 1.46
N ASN A 158 -4.64 3.52 1.69
CA ASN A 158 -3.46 3.53 2.51
C ASN A 158 -2.20 3.68 1.66
N SER A 159 -1.19 4.36 2.20
CA SER A 159 0.13 4.46 1.60
C SER A 159 1.21 4.71 2.65
N PHE A 160 2.47 4.50 2.29
CA PHE A 160 3.63 4.70 3.16
C PHE A 160 4.59 5.70 2.53
N LEU A 161 4.97 6.72 3.29
CA LEU A 161 5.91 7.76 2.91
C LEU A 161 7.19 7.62 3.72
N PHE A 162 8.33 7.45 3.06
CA PHE A 162 9.64 7.57 3.68
C PHE A 162 10.13 9.00 3.59
N PHE A 163 10.52 9.58 4.72
CA PHE A 163 11.18 10.86 4.77
C PHE A 163 12.62 10.69 5.22
N GLY A 164 13.57 11.08 4.36
CA GLY A 164 14.99 11.00 4.63
C GLY A 164 15.83 10.50 3.45
N GLN A 165 17.14 10.52 3.65
CA GLN A 165 18.14 10.07 2.68
C GLN A 165 18.11 8.55 2.48
N VAL A 166 18.72 8.07 1.40
CA VAL A 166 18.93 6.62 1.20
C VAL A 166 19.87 6.11 2.30
N GLY A 167 19.38 5.17 3.10
CA GLY A 167 20.10 4.55 4.23
C GLY A 167 19.58 3.15 4.52
N GLU A 168 20.03 2.53 5.62
CA GLU A 168 19.60 1.18 6.03
C GLU A 168 18.10 1.12 6.40
N GLU A 169 17.54 2.23 6.87
CA GLU A 169 16.13 2.38 7.19
C GLU A 169 15.27 2.43 5.91
N TYR A 170 15.69 3.22 4.92
CA TYR A 170 15.02 3.27 3.62
C TYR A 170 15.02 1.90 2.94
N LYS A 171 16.18 1.27 3.00
CA LYS A 171 16.40 -0.10 2.57
C LYS A 171 15.35 -1.01 3.21
N SER A 172 15.18 -0.97 4.51
CA SER A 172 14.19 -1.78 5.25
C SER A 172 12.76 -1.54 4.76
N LEU A 173 12.39 -0.28 4.49
CA LEU A 173 11.09 0.03 3.88
C LEU A 173 10.97 -0.57 2.47
N LEU A 174 12.00 -0.49 1.65
CA LEU A 174 12.00 -1.07 0.29
C LEU A 174 11.77 -2.59 0.33
N ARG A 175 12.28 -3.29 1.35
CA ARG A 175 11.99 -4.72 1.55
C ARG A 175 10.49 -4.96 1.82
N ALA A 176 9.92 -4.23 2.77
CA ALA A 176 8.49 -4.31 3.06
C ALA A 176 7.62 -3.93 1.85
N ALA A 177 8.05 -2.90 1.11
CA ALA A 177 7.36 -2.43 -0.09
C ALA A 177 7.31 -3.51 -1.18
N ARG A 178 8.38 -4.29 -1.38
CA ARG A 178 8.39 -5.41 -2.35
C ARG A 178 7.44 -6.53 -1.97
N GLU A 179 7.31 -6.84 -0.70
CA GLU A 179 6.39 -7.86 -0.20
C GLU A 179 4.93 -7.44 -0.26
N ARG A 180 4.66 -6.13 -0.38
CA ARG A 180 3.32 -5.52 -0.32
C ARG A 180 3.00 -4.62 -1.51
N LYS A 181 3.75 -4.72 -2.61
CA LYS A 181 3.62 -3.85 -3.80
C LYS A 181 2.22 -3.86 -4.42
N ASP A 182 1.51 -4.98 -4.31
CA ASP A 182 0.17 -5.16 -4.87
C ASP A 182 -0.94 -4.76 -3.87
N SER A 183 -0.56 -4.45 -2.62
CA SER A 183 -1.49 -4.17 -1.53
C SER A 183 -1.59 -2.67 -1.19
N THR A 184 -0.53 -1.91 -1.41
CA THR A 184 -0.48 -0.49 -1.02
C THR A 184 0.61 0.27 -1.78
N TRP A 185 0.59 1.59 -1.66
CA TRP A 185 1.54 2.49 -2.30
C TRP A 185 2.68 2.85 -1.36
N PHE A 186 3.89 2.92 -1.89
CA PHE A 186 5.06 3.40 -1.17
C PHE A 186 5.70 4.54 -1.93
N ALA A 187 6.18 5.55 -1.20
CA ALA A 187 6.93 6.65 -1.79
C ALA A 187 8.03 7.15 -0.85
N LYS A 188 8.98 7.90 -1.40
CA LYS A 188 10.09 8.53 -0.67
C LYS A 188 10.21 10.00 -1.03
N LEU A 189 10.47 10.83 -0.03
CA LEU A 189 10.88 12.23 -0.19
C LEU A 189 12.16 12.44 0.63
N GLU A 190 13.25 12.79 -0.05
CA GLU A 190 14.57 12.85 0.61
C GLU A 190 14.72 14.00 1.60
N SER A 191 14.11 15.14 1.27
CA SER A 191 14.27 16.41 1.99
C SER A 191 12.92 17.09 2.16
N PRO A 192 12.06 16.62 3.08
CA PRO A 192 10.78 17.26 3.35
C PRO A 192 10.98 18.65 3.95
N GLY A 193 10.25 19.64 3.45
CA GLY A 193 10.22 20.97 4.04
C GLY A 193 9.54 20.99 5.42
N GLU A 194 9.73 22.08 6.16
CA GLU A 194 9.17 22.26 7.51
C GLU A 194 7.64 22.14 7.55
N GLU A 195 6.96 22.56 6.47
CA GLU A 195 5.51 22.45 6.40
C GLU A 195 5.05 20.99 6.34
N VAL A 196 5.71 20.16 5.53
CA VAL A 196 5.43 18.73 5.43
C VAL A 196 5.73 18.04 6.76
N LYS A 197 6.88 18.32 7.36
CA LYS A 197 7.26 17.77 8.67
C LYS A 197 6.23 18.12 9.75
N ARG A 198 5.85 19.40 9.86
CA ARG A 198 4.82 19.86 10.80
C ARG A 198 3.46 19.24 10.52
N ARG A 199 3.07 19.07 9.25
CA ARG A 199 1.80 18.45 8.89
C ARG A 199 1.70 17.01 9.37
N PHE A 200 2.77 16.25 9.19
CA PHE A 200 2.82 14.84 9.60
C PHE A 200 3.30 14.63 11.04
N GLY A 201 3.66 15.69 11.77
CA GLY A 201 4.20 15.56 13.13
C GLY A 201 5.56 14.86 13.17
N VAL A 202 6.37 15.02 12.13
CA VAL A 202 7.70 14.41 12.03
C VAL A 202 8.73 15.38 12.63
N GLU A 203 9.27 15.02 13.79
CA GLU A 203 10.28 15.84 14.49
C GLU A 203 11.69 15.56 13.98
N ARG A 204 11.99 14.30 13.66
CA ARG A 204 13.32 13.83 13.21
C ARG A 204 13.24 12.97 11.96
N LEU A 205 14.38 12.88 11.27
CA LEU A 205 14.58 12.04 10.09
C LEU A 205 15.70 11.03 10.37
N PRO A 206 15.63 9.80 9.81
CA PRO A 206 14.59 9.30 8.91
C PRO A 206 13.29 8.94 9.63
N ALA A 207 12.16 8.98 8.91
CA ALA A 207 10.86 8.59 9.43
C ALA A 207 10.02 7.86 8.36
N VAL A 208 9.16 6.94 8.79
CA VAL A 208 8.12 6.33 7.94
C VAL A 208 6.77 6.85 8.38
N VAL A 209 5.97 7.34 7.44
CA VAL A 209 4.61 7.83 7.69
C VAL A 209 3.62 6.94 6.95
N ALA A 210 2.81 6.20 7.69
CA ALA A 210 1.62 5.56 7.14
C ALA A 210 0.54 6.62 6.99
N THR A 211 -0.05 6.76 5.80
CA THR A 211 -1.15 7.70 5.54
C THR A 211 -2.39 6.96 5.10
N PHE A 212 -3.55 7.50 5.48
CA PHE A 212 -4.85 7.01 5.08
C PHE A 212 -5.66 8.19 4.54
N GLN A 213 -5.96 8.18 3.25
CA GLN A 213 -6.60 9.30 2.55
C GLN A 213 -7.88 8.84 1.81
N GLY A 214 -8.96 9.61 1.95
CA GLY A 214 -10.22 9.46 1.22
C GLY A 214 -10.95 10.81 1.14
N GLU A 215 -12.10 10.87 0.46
CA GLU A 215 -12.81 12.14 0.20
C GLU A 215 -13.04 13.02 1.44
N HIS A 216 -13.30 12.37 2.58
CA HIS A 216 -13.61 13.01 3.85
C HIS A 216 -12.76 12.49 5.01
N TYR A 217 -11.62 11.87 4.71
CA TYR A 217 -10.78 11.24 5.72
C TYR A 217 -9.30 11.43 5.38
N SER A 218 -8.54 11.93 6.34
CA SER A 218 -7.09 12.11 6.19
C SER A 218 -6.44 11.92 7.55
N GLU A 219 -5.68 10.84 7.69
CA GLU A 219 -4.92 10.53 8.88
C GLU A 219 -3.55 10.00 8.55
N HIS A 220 -2.67 10.07 9.55
CA HIS A 220 -1.34 9.54 9.44
C HIS A 220 -0.85 9.01 10.79
N ILE A 221 0.05 8.03 10.71
CA ILE A 221 0.78 7.48 11.84
C ILE A 221 2.26 7.56 11.48
N VAL A 222 3.09 8.01 12.43
CA VAL A 222 4.53 8.19 12.23
C VAL A 222 5.31 7.14 13.00
N LEU A 223 6.29 6.55 12.34
CA LEU A 223 7.40 5.85 12.94
C LEU A 223 8.64 6.73 12.81
N ASP A 224 9.07 7.34 13.92
CA ASP A 224 10.32 8.09 14.00
C ASP A 224 11.48 7.11 14.18
N LEU A 225 12.14 6.74 13.08
CA LEU A 225 13.21 5.74 13.10
C LEU A 225 14.46 6.27 13.81
N ALA A 226 14.67 7.59 13.83
CA ALA A 226 15.76 8.21 14.56
C ALA A 226 15.56 8.08 16.08
N ALA A 227 14.31 8.21 16.55
CA ALA A 227 13.96 7.98 17.96
C ALA A 227 14.24 6.54 18.40
N GLU A 228 13.76 5.57 17.63
CA GLU A 228 13.88 4.15 17.95
C GLU A 228 15.34 3.67 17.96
N ALA A 229 16.17 4.23 17.06
CA ALA A 229 17.60 3.94 17.03
C ALA A 229 18.34 4.43 18.30
N GLU A 230 17.93 5.56 18.87
CA GLU A 230 18.52 6.10 20.12
C GLU A 230 18.02 5.38 21.37
N ALA A 231 16.78 4.88 21.37
CA ALA A 231 16.16 4.20 22.51
C ALA A 231 16.76 2.81 22.80
N GLY A 232 17.55 2.25 21.88
CA GLY A 232 18.14 0.91 22.01
C GLY A 232 17.16 -0.22 21.66
N ASP A 233 15.93 0.10 21.27
CA ASP A 233 14.89 -0.86 20.88
C ASP A 233 15.19 -1.59 19.55
N GLY A 234 16.28 -1.20 18.87
CA GLY A 234 16.85 -1.89 17.71
C GLY A 234 17.74 -3.11 18.02
N GLU A 235 17.94 -3.48 19.29
CA GLU A 235 18.81 -4.62 19.68
C GLU A 235 18.11 -6.00 19.71
N GLY A 236 16.86 -6.09 19.27
CA GLY A 236 16.15 -7.37 19.07
C GLY A 236 16.57 -8.11 17.80
N GLU A 237 16.24 -9.41 17.69
CA GLU A 237 16.44 -10.20 16.44
C GLU A 237 15.70 -9.52 15.26
N GLY A 238 16.46 -8.78 14.44
CA GLY A 238 15.96 -8.11 13.23
C GLY A 238 16.07 -6.59 13.19
N GLY A 239 16.35 -5.92 14.32
CA GLY A 239 16.60 -4.47 14.40
C GLY A 239 15.61 -3.58 13.64
N THR A 240 16.11 -2.55 12.94
CA THR A 240 15.35 -1.61 12.11
C THR A 240 14.43 -2.31 11.09
N ASP A 241 14.84 -3.46 10.56
CA ASP A 241 14.04 -4.17 9.57
C ASP A 241 12.75 -4.74 10.15
N ALA A 242 12.85 -5.33 11.34
CA ALA A 242 11.68 -5.83 12.06
C ALA A 242 10.72 -4.67 12.41
N LEU A 243 11.26 -3.55 12.91
CA LEU A 243 10.45 -2.36 13.24
C LEU A 243 9.68 -1.82 12.03
N VAL A 244 10.35 -1.60 10.90
CA VAL A 244 9.71 -1.08 9.68
C VAL A 244 8.69 -2.08 9.13
N ARG A 245 9.04 -3.37 9.09
CA ARG A 245 8.11 -4.42 8.64
C ARG A 245 6.87 -4.46 9.51
N ASP A 246 7.02 -4.54 10.82
CA ASP A 246 5.91 -4.67 11.76
C ASP A 246 5.03 -3.41 11.75
N PHE A 247 5.62 -2.24 11.54
CA PHE A 247 4.91 -0.99 11.30
C PHE A 247 4.10 -1.03 10.00
N VAL A 248 4.69 -1.49 8.89
CA VAL A 248 3.96 -1.63 7.61
C VAL A 248 2.79 -2.59 7.78
N GLU A 249 3.02 -3.79 8.32
CA GLU A 249 1.98 -4.81 8.54
C GLU A 249 0.85 -4.29 9.44
N SER A 250 1.21 -3.58 10.51
CA SER A 250 0.24 -3.01 11.44
C SER A 250 -0.58 -1.87 10.84
N ASN A 251 -0.16 -1.29 9.72
CA ASN A 251 -0.80 -0.13 9.12
C ASN A 251 -1.25 -0.36 7.66
N LEU A 252 -1.38 -1.62 7.23
CA LEU A 252 -1.94 -1.97 5.91
C LEU A 252 -3.43 -1.63 5.75
N SER A 253 -4.11 -1.21 6.80
CA SER A 253 -5.52 -0.82 6.75
C SER A 253 -5.82 0.27 7.78
N PRO A 254 -6.72 1.21 7.45
CA PRO A 254 -7.11 2.25 8.39
C PRO A 254 -7.80 1.64 9.61
N PRO A 255 -7.71 2.29 10.78
CA PRO A 255 -8.32 1.80 12.01
C PRO A 255 -9.85 1.74 11.94
N PHE A 256 -10.47 2.45 11.00
CA PHE A 256 -11.88 2.34 10.67
C PHE A 256 -12.13 2.55 9.17
N GLN A 257 -13.31 2.12 8.70
CA GLN A 257 -13.72 2.29 7.30
C GLN A 257 -14.87 3.27 7.16
N LEU A 258 -14.84 4.14 6.15
CA LEU A 258 -16.03 4.86 5.71
C LEU A 258 -16.95 3.90 4.95
N VAL A 259 -18.22 3.86 5.34
CA VAL A 259 -19.19 2.89 4.84
C VAL A 259 -20.24 3.61 4.02
N SER A 260 -20.26 3.30 2.73
CA SER A 260 -21.36 3.60 1.81
C SER A 260 -22.25 2.37 1.61
N PRO A 261 -23.48 2.52 1.09
CA PRO A 261 -24.36 1.37 0.79
C PRO A 261 -23.69 0.34 -0.14
N LYS A 262 -22.87 0.80 -1.10
CA LYS A 262 -22.10 -0.09 -1.99
C LYS A 262 -21.00 -0.84 -1.23
N ALA A 263 -20.25 -0.13 -0.37
CA ALA A 263 -19.17 -0.72 0.41
C ALA A 263 -19.67 -1.63 1.55
N PHE A 264 -20.90 -1.46 2.01
CA PHE A 264 -21.49 -2.26 3.08
C PHE A 264 -21.59 -3.75 2.72
N GLY A 265 -21.71 -4.10 1.44
CA GLY A 265 -21.69 -5.49 0.98
C GLY A 265 -20.43 -6.23 1.45
N ALA A 266 -19.26 -5.60 1.36
CA ALA A 266 -17.99 -6.16 1.81
C ALA A 266 -17.92 -6.33 3.34
N LEU A 267 -18.68 -5.53 4.11
CA LEU A 267 -18.78 -5.71 5.57
C LEU A 267 -19.60 -6.94 5.95
N ARG A 268 -20.50 -7.41 5.10
CA ARG A 268 -21.28 -8.63 5.34
C ARG A 268 -20.43 -9.90 5.27
N GLU A 269 -19.24 -9.84 4.69
CA GLU A 269 -18.32 -10.97 4.60
C GLU A 269 -17.42 -11.10 5.84
N ARG A 270 -17.44 -10.10 6.74
CA ARG A 270 -16.60 -10.10 7.93
C ARG A 270 -17.17 -10.98 9.05
N LYS A 271 -16.29 -11.75 9.70
CA LYS A 271 -16.63 -12.61 10.84
C LYS A 271 -16.80 -11.85 12.16
N HIS A 272 -16.03 -10.79 12.35
CA HIS A 272 -16.06 -9.97 13.57
C HIS A 272 -17.14 -8.89 13.50
N PRO A 273 -17.78 -8.55 14.64
CA PRO A 273 -18.68 -7.41 14.73
C PRO A 273 -18.03 -6.10 14.26
N VAL A 274 -18.83 -5.21 13.69
CA VAL A 274 -18.42 -3.89 13.22
C VAL A 274 -19.15 -2.83 14.05
N LEU A 275 -18.42 -2.02 14.82
CA LEU A 275 -18.96 -0.86 15.49
C LEU A 275 -18.97 0.33 14.52
N MET A 276 -20.16 0.72 14.10
CA MET A 276 -20.38 1.82 13.17
C MET A 276 -20.84 3.07 13.93
N VAL A 277 -20.21 4.21 13.65
CA VAL A 277 -20.69 5.52 14.07
C VAL A 277 -21.43 6.16 12.90
N VAL A 278 -22.73 6.36 13.05
CA VAL A 278 -23.51 7.18 12.12
C VAL A 278 -23.40 8.62 12.57
N THR A 279 -23.04 9.52 11.67
CA THR A 279 -23.01 10.96 11.97
C THR A 279 -23.43 11.77 10.76
N ASP A 280 -24.24 12.79 11.00
CA ASP A 280 -24.67 13.74 9.98
C ASP A 280 -23.53 14.74 9.66
N ASN A 281 -22.64 15.01 10.61
CA ASN A 281 -21.58 16.02 10.48
C ASN A 281 -20.25 15.48 9.94
N ILE A 282 -20.23 14.55 8.98
CA ILE A 282 -18.95 14.02 8.44
C ILE A 282 -18.06 15.14 7.89
N ARG A 283 -18.66 16.19 7.33
CA ARG A 283 -17.94 17.37 6.81
C ARG A 283 -17.22 18.17 7.90
N GLN A 284 -17.59 18.03 9.16
CA GLN A 284 -16.84 18.60 10.28
C GLN A 284 -15.84 17.57 10.80
N GLU A 285 -14.55 17.78 10.50
CA GLU A 285 -13.43 16.91 10.89
C GLU A 285 -13.41 16.54 12.40
N LYS A 286 -14.08 17.31 13.26
CA LYS A 286 -14.06 17.13 14.72
C LYS A 286 -14.62 15.78 15.17
N VAL A 287 -15.71 15.30 14.56
CA VAL A 287 -16.30 13.99 14.93
C VAL A 287 -15.38 12.85 14.51
N LEU A 288 -14.88 12.88 13.27
CA LEU A 288 -13.94 11.88 12.77
C LEU A 288 -12.65 11.88 13.59
N LYS A 289 -11.99 13.03 13.77
CA LYS A 289 -10.75 13.14 14.56
C LYS A 289 -10.91 12.65 16.00
N SER A 290 -12.02 12.99 16.65
CA SER A 290 -12.29 12.55 18.02
C SER A 290 -12.65 11.06 18.09
N PHE A 291 -13.35 10.52 17.09
CA PHE A 291 -13.62 9.09 16.98
C PHE A 291 -12.34 8.30 16.76
N THR A 292 -11.47 8.73 15.84
CA THR A 292 -10.19 8.08 15.63
C THR A 292 -9.33 8.10 16.88
N LYS A 293 -9.22 9.27 17.53
CA LYS A 293 -8.46 9.36 18.77
C LYS A 293 -8.99 8.41 19.84
N ALA A 294 -10.31 8.26 19.93
CA ALA A 294 -10.96 7.34 20.84
C ALA A 294 -10.74 5.86 20.47
N ILE A 295 -10.80 5.49 19.19
CA ILE A 295 -10.54 4.09 18.79
C ILE A 295 -9.05 3.75 18.85
N ALA A 296 -8.14 4.69 18.60
CA ALA A 296 -6.70 4.45 18.59
C ALA A 296 -6.20 3.91 19.94
N THR A 297 -6.75 4.42 21.04
CA THR A 297 -6.45 3.92 22.39
C THR A 297 -7.08 2.55 22.67
N LEU A 298 -8.12 2.17 21.92
CA LEU A 298 -8.86 0.91 22.06
C LEU A 298 -8.37 -0.19 21.11
N ILE A 299 -7.67 0.15 20.02
CA ILE A 299 -7.18 -0.80 19.02
C ILE A 299 -6.40 -1.96 19.68
N PRO A 300 -5.43 -1.74 20.59
CA PRO A 300 -4.67 -2.84 21.17
C PRO A 300 -5.53 -3.91 21.85
N GLU A 301 -6.69 -3.53 22.38
CA GLU A 301 -7.61 -4.43 23.10
C GLU A 301 -8.69 -5.04 22.18
N TYR A 302 -9.12 -4.32 21.14
CA TYR A 302 -10.30 -4.68 20.34
C TYR A 302 -10.01 -5.05 18.88
N ARG A 303 -8.79 -4.87 18.38
CA ARG A 303 -8.43 -5.07 16.95
C ARG A 303 -8.89 -6.40 16.36
N ASP A 304 -8.71 -7.48 17.11
CA ASP A 304 -9.04 -8.84 16.64
C ASP A 304 -10.49 -9.25 16.98
N ARG A 305 -11.24 -8.36 17.61
CA ARG A 305 -12.60 -8.64 18.11
C ARG A 305 -13.65 -7.80 17.41
N VAL A 306 -13.33 -6.56 17.06
CA VAL A 306 -14.25 -5.57 16.51
C VAL A 306 -13.56 -4.73 15.46
N SER A 307 -14.24 -4.53 14.32
CA SER A 307 -13.86 -3.52 13.32
C SER A 307 -14.60 -2.22 13.58
N PHE A 308 -14.01 -1.09 13.23
CA PHE A 308 -14.66 0.21 13.37
C PHE A 308 -15.06 0.77 12.00
N ALA A 309 -16.15 1.52 11.96
CA ALA A 309 -16.63 2.15 10.75
C ALA A 309 -17.38 3.45 11.04
N VAL A 310 -17.45 4.32 10.04
CA VAL A 310 -18.23 5.57 10.08
C VAL A 310 -19.17 5.62 8.88
N ILE A 311 -20.41 6.02 9.11
CA ILE A 311 -21.45 6.18 8.07
C ILE A 311 -21.90 7.64 8.01
N ASN A 312 -22.00 8.16 6.78
CA ASN A 312 -22.59 9.47 6.52
C ASN A 312 -24.11 9.42 6.70
N GLY A 313 -24.59 10.00 7.80
CA GLY A 313 -26.03 10.07 8.10
C GLY A 313 -26.80 10.98 7.15
N GLU A 314 -26.20 12.11 6.74
CA GLU A 314 -26.82 13.07 5.81
C GLU A 314 -27.04 12.46 4.44
N GLU A 315 -26.04 11.75 3.93
CA GLU A 315 -26.06 11.22 2.56
C GLU A 315 -26.87 9.93 2.44
N TYR A 316 -26.83 9.08 3.47
CA TYR A 316 -27.42 7.74 3.40
C TYR A 316 -28.64 7.54 4.29
N HIS A 317 -29.36 8.62 4.62
CA HIS A 317 -30.52 8.60 5.51
C HIS A 317 -31.54 7.49 5.17
N SER A 318 -31.99 7.43 3.90
CA SER A 318 -32.96 6.43 3.45
C SER A 318 -32.46 5.01 3.65
N TRP A 319 -31.19 4.75 3.31
CA TRP A 319 -30.60 3.43 3.46
C TRP A 319 -30.45 3.04 4.95
N LEU A 320 -30.01 3.97 5.79
CA LEU A 320 -29.91 3.78 7.24
C LEU A 320 -31.27 3.46 7.88
N TYR A 321 -32.34 4.09 7.40
CA TYR A 321 -33.70 3.80 7.83
C TYR A 321 -34.14 2.38 7.43
N TYR A 322 -33.89 1.96 6.19
CA TYR A 322 -34.31 0.63 5.74
C TYR A 322 -33.45 -0.50 6.32
N GLU A 323 -32.13 -0.33 6.37
CA GLU A 323 -31.21 -1.37 6.81
C GLU A 323 -31.19 -1.49 8.34
N PHE A 324 -31.14 -0.35 9.02
CA PHE A 324 -30.96 -0.29 10.48
C PHE A 324 -32.14 0.33 11.22
N GLY A 325 -33.22 0.77 10.56
CA GLY A 325 -34.35 1.38 11.28
C GLY A 325 -34.00 2.69 11.99
N VAL A 326 -32.90 3.35 11.61
CA VAL A 326 -32.48 4.63 12.17
C VAL A 326 -33.42 5.71 11.65
N ARG A 327 -34.25 6.27 12.55
CA ARG A 327 -35.12 7.41 12.25
C ARG A 327 -34.33 8.69 12.49
N THR A 328 -34.14 9.49 11.45
CA THR A 328 -33.77 10.89 11.63
C THR A 328 -35.08 11.66 11.67
N GLU A 329 -35.55 12.02 12.85
CA GLU A 329 -36.58 13.05 12.92
C GLU A 329 -35.92 14.37 12.50
N GLU A 330 -36.60 15.12 11.63
CA GLU A 330 -36.23 16.45 11.16
C GLU A 330 -35.96 17.35 12.37
N SER A 331 -34.70 17.49 12.82
CA SER A 331 -34.13 18.68 13.51
C SER A 331 -32.93 18.43 14.45
N GLN A 332 -32.36 17.22 14.60
CA GLN A 332 -31.15 17.07 15.46
C GLN A 332 -30.07 16.15 14.87
N PRO A 333 -28.78 16.56 14.92
CA PRO A 333 -27.67 15.74 14.46
C PRO A 333 -27.57 14.52 15.37
N THR A 334 -27.96 13.35 14.87
CA THR A 334 -28.10 12.17 15.72
C THR A 334 -26.94 11.23 15.48
N MET A 335 -25.83 11.50 16.17
CA MET A 335 -24.79 10.50 16.32
C MET A 335 -25.41 9.22 16.89
N ARG A 336 -25.13 8.07 16.27
CA ARG A 336 -25.59 6.74 16.70
C ARG A 336 -24.45 5.76 16.62
N TYR A 337 -24.38 4.86 17.59
CA TYR A 337 -23.50 3.70 17.51
C TYR A 337 -24.34 2.48 17.11
N ILE A 338 -23.88 1.76 16.09
CA ILE A 338 -24.50 0.53 15.63
C ILE A 338 -23.43 -0.56 15.66
N LEU A 339 -23.55 -1.49 16.60
CA LEU A 339 -22.73 -2.71 16.55
C LEU A 339 -23.45 -3.71 15.65
N TYR A 340 -22.89 -3.97 14.47
CA TYR A 340 -23.43 -4.88 13.48
C TYR A 340 -22.63 -6.18 13.42
N GLN A 341 -23.30 -7.31 13.18
CA GLN A 341 -22.65 -8.59 12.93
C GLN A 341 -23.38 -9.32 11.80
N SER A 342 -22.61 -9.78 10.83
CA SER A 342 -23.13 -10.62 9.75
C SER A 342 -23.44 -12.03 10.25
N LEU A 343 -24.44 -12.66 9.64
CA LEU A 343 -24.86 -14.03 9.91
C LEU A 343 -24.61 -14.90 8.69
N GLU A 344 -24.37 -16.20 8.91
CA GLU A 344 -24.09 -17.17 7.84
C GLU A 344 -25.24 -17.32 6.83
N ASP A 345 -26.47 -16.96 7.23
CA ASP A 345 -27.66 -17.01 6.38
C ASP A 345 -27.78 -15.80 5.42
N GLY A 346 -26.76 -14.94 5.35
CA GLY A 346 -26.74 -13.72 4.55
C GLY A 346 -27.51 -12.56 5.18
N GLY A 347 -28.11 -12.75 6.36
CA GLY A 347 -28.73 -11.71 7.16
C GLY A 347 -27.73 -11.01 8.08
N GLY A 348 -28.20 -9.99 8.79
CA GLY A 348 -27.43 -9.31 9.82
C GLY A 348 -28.18 -9.19 11.13
N ARG A 349 -27.42 -8.97 12.20
CA ARG A 349 -27.94 -8.56 13.51
C ARG A 349 -27.20 -7.33 14.00
N MET A 350 -27.88 -6.50 14.78
CA MET A 350 -27.32 -5.27 15.32
C MET A 350 -27.76 -5.00 16.77
N LYS A 351 -27.00 -4.13 17.43
CA LYS A 351 -27.39 -3.38 18.61
C LYS A 351 -27.18 -1.90 18.34
N GLN A 352 -28.17 -1.09 18.72
CA GLN A 352 -28.11 0.37 18.55
C GLN A 352 -27.96 1.05 19.90
N PHE A 353 -27.12 2.08 19.93
CA PHE A 353 -26.91 2.91 21.11
C PHE A 353 -27.02 4.38 20.74
N THR A 354 -27.72 5.11 21.60
CA THR A 354 -27.83 6.57 21.53
C THR A 354 -26.82 7.17 22.51
N PRO A 355 -26.00 8.14 22.07
CA PRO A 355 -25.15 8.93 22.95
C PRO A 355 -25.96 9.54 24.10
N GLN A 356 -25.37 9.66 25.29
CA GLN A 356 -26.08 10.22 26.44
C GLN A 356 -26.43 11.72 26.32
N THR A 357 -25.84 12.43 25.35
CA THR A 357 -26.03 13.88 25.15
C THR A 357 -26.36 14.19 23.69
N ASN A 358 -27.52 14.81 23.45
CA ASN A 358 -28.12 15.03 22.13
C ASN A 358 -27.40 16.05 21.22
N ASN A 359 -26.18 16.50 21.54
CA ASN A 359 -25.52 17.57 20.78
C ASN A 359 -23.98 17.44 20.69
N LYS A 360 -23.45 16.22 20.75
CA LYS A 360 -22.00 15.99 20.70
C LYS A 360 -21.44 16.21 19.29
N VAL A 361 -20.54 17.19 19.19
CA VAL A 361 -19.64 17.43 18.04
C VAL A 361 -18.35 16.59 18.15
N SER A 362 -18.26 15.68 19.14
CA SER A 362 -17.06 14.87 19.39
C SER A 362 -17.39 13.56 20.11
N VAL A 363 -16.68 12.49 19.74
CA VAL A 363 -16.71 11.18 20.38
C VAL A 363 -15.66 11.11 21.50
N ARG A 364 -15.97 10.42 22.61
CA ARG A 364 -15.02 10.18 23.71
C ARG A 364 -14.68 8.70 23.83
N GLU A 365 -13.47 8.38 24.29
CA GLU A 365 -13.03 6.99 24.50
C GLU A 365 -13.95 6.22 25.46
N ASP A 366 -14.27 6.80 26.62
CA ASP A 366 -15.10 6.17 27.65
C ASP A 366 -16.50 5.79 27.12
N GLU A 367 -17.01 6.59 26.20
CA GLU A 367 -18.27 6.32 25.52
C GLU A 367 -18.15 5.13 24.56
N VAL A 368 -17.12 5.12 23.70
CA VAL A 368 -16.88 4.02 22.75
C VAL A 368 -16.64 2.71 23.49
N ARG A 369 -15.80 2.73 24.53
CA ARG A 369 -15.51 1.58 25.39
C ARG A 369 -16.78 1.02 26.01
N ARG A 370 -17.62 1.87 26.61
CA ARG A 370 -18.91 1.45 27.17
C ARG A 370 -19.82 0.81 26.12
N MET A 371 -19.85 1.34 24.89
CA MET A 371 -20.66 0.74 23.82
C MET A 371 -20.11 -0.60 23.35
N LEU A 372 -18.78 -0.79 23.34
CA LEU A 372 -18.16 -2.08 23.06
C LEU A 372 -18.49 -3.10 24.15
N GLU A 373 -18.34 -2.73 25.43
CA GLU A 373 -18.65 -3.60 26.57
C GLU A 373 -20.11 -4.05 26.57
N LEU A 374 -21.05 -3.09 26.45
CA LEU A 374 -22.49 -3.38 26.38
C LEU A 374 -22.88 -4.12 25.10
N GLY A 375 -22.24 -3.79 23.98
CA GLY A 375 -22.51 -4.38 22.68
C GLY A 375 -22.05 -5.83 22.58
N LEU A 376 -20.91 -6.15 23.18
CA LEU A 376 -20.37 -7.51 23.22
C LEU A 376 -20.97 -8.35 24.35
N SER A 377 -21.59 -7.72 25.35
CA SER A 377 -22.34 -8.39 26.42
C SER A 377 -23.63 -9.04 25.92
N GLU A 378 -24.02 -10.18 26.50
CA GLU A 378 -25.31 -10.85 26.25
C GLU A 378 -26.49 -10.17 26.97
N GLU A 379 -26.24 -9.15 27.81
CA GLU A 379 -27.29 -8.43 28.54
C GLU A 379 -28.29 -7.71 27.62
N ILE A 380 -27.81 -7.23 26.48
CA ILE A 380 -28.63 -6.52 25.50
C ILE A 380 -28.97 -7.48 24.35
N PRO A 381 -30.26 -7.72 24.06
CA PRO A 381 -30.65 -8.62 22.99
C PRO A 381 -30.34 -8.03 21.61
N TRP A 382 -29.93 -8.90 20.69
CA TRP A 382 -29.72 -8.56 19.30
C TRP A 382 -31.03 -8.28 18.56
N SER A 383 -31.00 -7.34 17.62
CA SER A 383 -32.08 -7.09 16.66
C SER A 383 -31.62 -7.43 15.24
N PHE A 384 -32.42 -8.15 14.45
CA PHE A 384 -32.10 -8.46 13.06
C PHE A 384 -32.21 -7.24 12.14
N THR A 385 -31.43 -7.19 11.06
CA THR A 385 -31.37 -6.13 10.03
C THR A 385 -31.65 -6.66 8.63
N GLY A 386 -31.95 -5.76 7.68
CA GLY A 386 -32.17 -6.10 6.27
C GLY A 386 -33.60 -6.56 5.91
N GLU A 387 -33.76 -7.14 4.72
CA GLU A 387 -35.06 -7.62 4.25
C GLU A 387 -35.66 -8.66 5.20
N MET A 388 -36.94 -8.50 5.56
CA MET A 388 -37.65 -9.35 6.53
C MET A 388 -37.17 -9.25 7.99
N ALA A 389 -36.28 -8.32 8.33
CA ALA A 389 -35.85 -8.06 9.71
C ALA A 389 -37.01 -7.90 10.69
N TRP A 390 -38.07 -7.18 10.28
CA TRP A 390 -39.26 -6.97 11.09
C TRP A 390 -39.97 -8.28 11.48
N VAL A 391 -40.03 -9.27 10.56
CA VAL A 391 -40.58 -10.61 10.85
C VAL A 391 -39.70 -11.37 11.82
N ARG A 392 -38.37 -11.34 11.62
CA ARG A 392 -37.39 -12.01 12.47
C ARG A 392 -37.43 -11.42 13.89
N ASN A 393 -37.51 -10.10 14.01
CA ASN A 393 -37.62 -9.38 15.28
C ASN A 393 -38.95 -9.66 16.01
N LEU A 394 -40.08 -9.77 15.30
CA LEU A 394 -41.35 -10.14 15.91
C LEU A 394 -41.35 -11.57 16.47
N LYS A 395 -40.78 -12.52 15.72
CA LYS A 395 -40.60 -13.90 16.18
C LYS A 395 -39.70 -13.97 17.41
N ALA A 396 -38.56 -13.26 17.40
CA ALA A 396 -37.63 -13.22 18.51
C ALA A 396 -38.25 -12.65 19.80
N ARG A 397 -39.23 -11.75 19.68
CA ARG A 397 -39.98 -11.17 20.81
C ARG A 397 -41.18 -12.03 21.26
N GLY A 398 -41.32 -13.25 20.76
CA GLY A 398 -42.42 -14.15 21.12
C GLY A 398 -43.80 -13.70 20.63
N LYS A 399 -43.88 -12.72 19.72
CA LYS A 399 -45.15 -12.22 19.17
C LYS A 399 -45.56 -13.07 17.96
N ALA A 400 -46.62 -13.86 18.11
CA ALA A 400 -47.17 -14.66 17.01
C ALA A 400 -48.02 -13.78 16.07
N LEU A 401 -47.57 -13.60 14.84
CA LEU A 401 -48.42 -13.09 13.76
C LEU A 401 -49.27 -14.23 13.20
N SER A 402 -50.56 -13.99 13.01
CA SER A 402 -51.43 -14.97 12.34
C SER A 402 -50.90 -15.24 10.91
N ARG A 403 -51.13 -16.46 10.39
CA ARG A 403 -50.76 -16.82 9.00
C ARG A 403 -51.30 -15.81 7.97
N ARG A 404 -52.45 -15.19 8.26
CA ARG A 404 -53.06 -14.12 7.45
C ARG A 404 -52.28 -12.80 7.54
N GLY A 405 -51.85 -12.39 8.73
CA GLY A 405 -51.03 -11.18 8.92
C GLY A 405 -49.64 -11.30 8.29
N LEU A 406 -49.03 -12.50 8.35
CA LEU A 406 -47.76 -12.79 7.67
C LEU A 406 -47.88 -12.73 6.14
N ARG A 407 -48.97 -13.25 5.57
CA ARG A 407 -49.22 -13.21 4.13
C ARG A 407 -49.51 -11.78 3.65
N TRP A 408 -50.41 -11.07 4.33
CA TRP A 408 -50.74 -9.66 4.01
C TRP A 408 -49.51 -8.74 4.03
N ALA A 409 -48.68 -8.86 5.07
CA ALA A 409 -47.48 -8.03 5.18
C ALA A 409 -46.41 -8.40 4.14
N LYS A 410 -46.25 -9.69 3.81
CA LYS A 410 -45.33 -10.13 2.76
C LYS A 410 -45.77 -9.62 1.38
N ASP A 411 -47.07 -9.66 1.09
CA ASP A 411 -47.64 -9.17 -0.17
C ASP A 411 -47.57 -7.63 -0.27
N THR A 412 -47.76 -6.93 0.85
CA THR A 412 -47.66 -5.46 0.92
C THR A 412 -46.21 -4.97 0.71
N VAL A 413 -45.24 -5.62 1.36
CA VAL A 413 -43.81 -5.30 1.19
C VAL A 413 -43.33 -5.69 -0.22
N SER A 414 -43.77 -6.83 -0.74
CA SER A 414 -43.42 -7.24 -2.12
C SER A 414 -44.05 -6.33 -3.18
N GLY A 415 -45.26 -5.79 -2.94
CA GLY A 415 -45.89 -4.80 -3.82
C GLY A 415 -45.19 -3.44 -3.80
N LEU A 416 -44.77 -2.97 -2.61
CA LEU A 416 -44.02 -1.72 -2.45
C LEU A 416 -42.59 -1.78 -3.01
N LEU A 417 -41.94 -2.94 -2.95
CA LEU A 417 -40.62 -3.16 -3.53
C LEU A 417 -40.70 -3.38 -5.05
N GLY A 418 -41.75 -4.03 -5.53
CA GLY A 418 -42.01 -4.21 -6.97
C GLY A 418 -42.24 -2.90 -7.71
N SER A 419 -42.88 -1.91 -7.07
CA SER A 419 -43.10 -0.59 -7.68
C SER A 419 -41.82 0.27 -7.68
N LYS A 420 -40.96 0.18 -6.65
CA LYS A 420 -39.71 0.97 -6.58
C LYS A 420 -38.57 0.41 -7.44
N LYS A 421 -38.59 -0.88 -7.78
CA LYS A 421 -37.62 -1.47 -8.73
C LYS A 421 -37.81 -1.01 -10.19
N ALA A 422 -38.91 -0.31 -10.48
CA ALA A 422 -39.19 0.27 -11.79
C ALA A 422 -38.77 1.76 -11.89
N GLU A 423 -38.37 2.40 -10.79
CA GLU A 423 -37.97 3.82 -10.73
C GLU A 423 -36.52 4.06 -10.27
N LEU A 424 -35.71 3.00 -10.11
CA LEU A 424 -34.25 3.03 -9.97
C LEU A 424 -33.64 2.30 -11.17
#